data_AF-A0A8C0WJ24-F1
#
_entry.id   AF-A0A8C0WJ24-F1
#
_cell.length_a   1.000
_cell.length_b   1.000
_cell.length_c   1.000
_cell.angle_alpha   90.00
_cell.angle_beta   90.00
_cell.angle_gamma   90.00
#
_symmetry.space_group_name_H-M   'P 1'
#
loop_
_entity.id
_entity.type
_entity.pdbx_description
1 polymer ?
#
loop_
_entity_poly.entity_id
_entity_poly.type
_entity_poly.pdbx_seq_one_letter_code
_entity_poly.pdbx_strand_id
1 'polypeptide(L)'
;RASYLRHMFLPFEPLCQPPNINFYNIKQIHKLLFFTDLEKDIVSDTSGDFRKLMVALAKGRRAEDGSVIDYELIDQDARDLYDAGVKRKGTDVPKWISIMTERSVCHLQKVFERYKSYSPYDMLESIKKEVKGDLENAFLNLVQCIQNKPLYFADRLYDSMKGKGTRDKVLIRIMVSRSEVDMLKIRSEFKKKYGKSLYYYIQQDTKGDYQKALLYLCGGDD
;
A
#
# COMPACT_ATOMS: atom_id res chain seq x y z
N ARG A 1 -22.90 -5.21 6.37
CA ARG A 1 -21.64 -5.69 6.96
C ARG A 1 -20.52 -5.81 5.93
N ALA A 2 -20.71 -6.46 4.77
CA ALA A 2 -19.69 -6.57 3.70
C ALA A 2 -19.10 -5.25 3.14
N SER A 3 -19.88 -4.15 3.13
CA SER A 3 -19.38 -2.82 2.72
C SER A 3 -18.42 -2.19 3.75
N TYR A 4 -18.55 -2.54 5.03
CA TYR A 4 -17.74 -1.96 6.10
C TYR A 4 -16.29 -2.46 6.05
N LEU A 5 -16.08 -3.74 5.71
CA LEU A 5 -14.73 -4.34 5.64
C LEU A 5 -13.90 -3.77 4.48
N ARG A 6 -14.51 -3.54 3.30
CA ARG A 6 -13.86 -2.87 2.15
C ARG A 6 -13.42 -1.43 2.43
N HIS A 7 -14.15 -0.70 3.27
CA HIS A 7 -13.91 0.72 3.50
C HIS A 7 -13.18 1.03 4.81
N MET A 8 -13.23 0.16 5.81
CA MET A 8 -12.71 0.44 7.16
C MET A 8 -11.43 -0.35 7.49
N PHE A 9 -11.23 -1.57 6.94
CA PHE A 9 -10.24 -2.50 7.51
C PHE A 9 -9.13 -3.02 6.60
N LEU A 10 -9.11 -2.71 5.29
CA LEU A 10 -7.98 -3.09 4.45
C LEU A 10 -7.29 -1.86 3.84
N PRO A 11 -6.75 -0.93 4.65
CA PRO A 11 -5.61 -0.18 4.15
C PRO A 11 -4.52 -1.23 3.85
N PHE A 12 -3.93 -1.20 2.66
CA PHE A 12 -2.73 -2.02 2.36
C PHE A 12 -1.58 -1.69 3.33
N GLU A 13 -1.64 -0.53 3.98
CA GLU A 13 -0.63 0.01 4.87
C GLU A 13 -0.15 -0.90 6.01
N PRO A 14 -1.00 -1.53 6.85
CA PRO A 14 -0.53 -2.42 7.92
C PRO A 14 -0.06 -3.76 7.33
N LEU A 15 -0.64 -4.14 6.20
CA LEU A 15 -0.39 -5.37 5.46
C LEU A 15 0.95 -5.36 4.71
N CYS A 16 1.44 -4.17 4.36
CA CYS A 16 2.72 -3.99 3.66
C CYS A 16 3.93 -3.87 4.60
N GLN A 17 3.73 -3.87 5.92
CA GLN A 17 4.81 -3.73 6.89
C GLN A 17 5.33 -5.10 7.36
N PRO A 18 6.60 -5.19 7.78
CA PRO A 18 7.06 -6.35 8.55
C PRO A 18 6.15 -6.59 9.77
N PRO A 19 6.11 -7.81 10.35
CA PRO A 19 5.43 -8.11 11.61
C PRO A 19 6.02 -7.33 12.79
N ASN A 20 5.80 -6.03 12.81
CA ASN A 20 5.94 -5.24 14.00
C ASN A 20 4.73 -5.47 14.91
N ILE A 21 4.92 -5.18 16.19
CA ILE A 21 3.93 -5.18 17.29
C ILE A 21 2.56 -4.63 16.83
N ASN A 22 2.55 -3.64 15.93
CA ASN A 22 1.36 -3.01 15.38
C ASN A 22 0.42 -3.99 14.64
N PHE A 23 0.94 -4.91 13.81
CA PHE A 23 0.08 -5.81 13.03
C PHE A 23 -0.53 -6.95 13.88
N TYR A 24 0.23 -7.47 14.84
CA TYR A 24 -0.29 -8.40 15.84
C TYR A 24 -1.39 -7.75 16.68
N ASN A 25 -1.18 -6.50 17.12
CA ASN A 25 -2.18 -5.74 17.87
C ASN A 25 -3.46 -5.52 17.07
N ILE A 26 -3.37 -5.22 15.76
CA ILE A 26 -4.55 -5.08 14.90
C ILE A 26 -5.37 -6.37 14.88
N LYS A 27 -4.73 -7.55 14.75
CA LYS A 27 -5.44 -8.83 14.78
C LYS A 27 -6.14 -9.06 16.12
N GLN A 28 -5.46 -8.76 17.23
CA GLN A 28 -6.02 -8.95 18.56
C GLN A 28 -7.18 -8.00 18.85
N ILE A 29 -7.03 -6.72 18.51
CA ILE A 29 -8.08 -5.70 18.63
C ILE A 29 -9.28 -6.07 17.75
N HIS A 30 -9.05 -6.54 16.52
CA HIS A 30 -10.14 -6.99 15.65
C HIS A 30 -10.93 -8.14 16.27
N LYS A 31 -10.23 -9.14 16.80
CA LYS A 31 -10.87 -10.28 17.48
C LYS A 31 -11.65 -9.84 18.71
N LEU A 32 -11.13 -8.89 19.48
CA LEU A 32 -11.78 -8.34 20.66
C LEU A 32 -13.05 -7.55 20.31
N LEU A 33 -13.01 -6.73 19.25
CA LEU A 33 -14.12 -5.84 18.87
C LEU A 33 -15.21 -6.54 18.06
N PHE A 34 -14.84 -7.48 17.19
CA PHE A 34 -15.76 -8.10 16.24
C PHE A 34 -16.04 -9.58 16.51
N PHE A 35 -15.38 -10.16 17.51
CA PHE A 35 -15.51 -11.59 17.88
C PHE A 35 -15.21 -12.57 16.74
N THR A 36 -14.43 -12.13 15.76
CA THR A 36 -14.02 -12.90 14.59
C THR A 36 -12.55 -12.60 14.23
N ASP A 37 -11.88 -13.59 13.66
CA ASP A 37 -10.49 -13.46 13.23
C ASP A 37 -10.43 -12.67 11.91
N LEU A 38 -9.53 -11.68 11.82
CA LEU A 38 -9.38 -10.84 10.61
C LEU A 38 -9.22 -11.68 9.32
N GLU A 39 -8.49 -12.80 9.39
CA GLU A 39 -8.29 -13.70 8.25
C GLU A 39 -9.60 -14.37 7.80
N LYS A 40 -10.51 -14.72 8.74
CA LYS A 40 -11.81 -15.31 8.41
C LYS A 40 -12.69 -14.31 7.66
N ASP A 41 -12.72 -13.07 8.12
CA ASP A 41 -13.49 -11.99 7.48
C ASP A 41 -12.92 -11.65 6.10
N ILE A 42 -11.59 -11.66 5.92
CA ILE A 42 -10.98 -11.52 4.59
C ILE A 42 -11.43 -12.67 3.68
N VAL A 43 -11.40 -13.91 4.16
CA VAL A 43 -11.80 -15.08 3.38
C VAL A 43 -13.29 -15.04 3.01
N SER A 44 -14.17 -14.58 3.90
CA SER A 44 -15.61 -14.48 3.59
C SER A 44 -15.92 -13.40 2.56
N ASP A 45 -15.19 -12.28 2.57
CA ASP A 45 -15.53 -11.08 1.80
C ASP A 45 -14.75 -10.91 0.49
N THR A 46 -13.75 -11.76 0.24
CA THR A 46 -12.93 -11.71 -0.98
C THR A 46 -12.92 -13.07 -1.68
N SER A 47 -12.47 -13.17 -2.93
CA SER A 47 -12.34 -14.45 -3.65
C SER A 47 -11.15 -14.44 -4.61
N GLY A 48 -10.87 -15.59 -5.25
CA GLY A 48 -9.81 -15.72 -6.25
C GLY A 48 -8.40 -15.39 -5.73
N ASP A 49 -7.53 -14.93 -6.61
CA ASP A 49 -6.16 -14.57 -6.24
C ASP A 49 -6.07 -13.28 -5.42
N PHE A 50 -7.07 -12.40 -5.52
CA PHE A 50 -7.18 -11.24 -4.62
C PHE A 50 -7.30 -11.71 -3.16
N ARG A 51 -8.14 -12.70 -2.86
CA ARG A 51 -8.20 -13.33 -1.52
C ARG A 51 -6.83 -13.85 -1.10
N LYS A 52 -6.13 -14.58 -1.98
CA LYS A 52 -4.83 -15.18 -1.65
C LYS A 52 -3.81 -14.11 -1.28
N LEU A 53 -3.74 -13.02 -2.04
CA LEU A 53 -2.85 -11.89 -1.75
C LEU A 53 -3.19 -11.22 -0.42
N MET A 54 -4.48 -10.92 -0.19
CA MET A 54 -4.92 -10.27 1.05
C MET A 54 -4.65 -11.15 2.27
N VAL A 55 -4.90 -12.45 2.19
CA VAL A 55 -4.59 -13.40 3.27
C VAL A 55 -3.08 -13.53 3.49
N ALA A 56 -2.27 -13.58 2.43
CA ALA A 56 -0.82 -13.68 2.55
C ALA A 56 -0.24 -12.46 3.27
N LEU A 57 -0.63 -11.25 2.86
CA LEU A 57 -0.25 -10.04 3.57
C LEU A 57 -0.82 -10.00 4.99
N ALA A 58 -2.06 -10.45 5.18
CA ALA A 58 -2.71 -10.45 6.48
C ALA A 58 -2.16 -11.50 7.44
N LYS A 59 -1.31 -12.43 6.98
CA LYS A 59 -0.55 -13.29 7.89
C LYS A 59 0.59 -12.52 8.57
N GLY A 60 1.06 -11.42 7.97
CA GLY A 60 2.17 -10.61 8.49
C GLY A 60 3.47 -11.40 8.57
N ARG A 61 3.75 -12.31 7.63
CA ARG A 61 4.96 -13.15 7.66
C ARG A 61 6.09 -12.60 6.79
N ARG A 62 6.06 -11.30 6.50
CA ARG A 62 7.11 -10.64 5.72
C ARG A 62 8.42 -10.73 6.50
N ALA A 63 9.50 -11.08 5.82
CA ALA A 63 10.83 -11.08 6.42
C ALA A 63 11.22 -9.67 6.89
N GLU A 64 11.85 -9.60 8.06
CA GLU A 64 12.50 -8.38 8.53
C GLU A 64 13.67 -8.00 7.62
N ASP A 65 14.05 -6.73 7.66
CA ASP A 65 15.22 -6.27 6.90
C ASP A 65 16.51 -6.90 7.46
N GLY A 66 17.17 -7.69 6.63
CA GLY A 66 18.45 -8.31 6.96
C GLY A 66 19.61 -7.30 6.92
N SER A 67 20.69 -7.60 7.64
CA SER A 67 21.92 -6.80 7.63
C SER A 67 22.77 -6.99 6.36
N VAL A 68 22.60 -8.11 5.66
CA VAL A 68 23.35 -8.48 4.46
C VAL A 68 22.44 -8.36 3.24
N ILE A 69 22.95 -7.74 2.18
CA ILE A 69 22.26 -7.64 0.89
C ILE A 69 22.60 -8.90 0.07
N ASP A 70 21.58 -9.71 -0.21
CA ASP A 70 21.70 -10.91 -1.03
C ASP A 70 21.49 -10.57 -2.52
N TYR A 71 22.57 -10.26 -3.22
CA TYR A 71 22.53 -9.86 -4.64
C TYR A 71 22.10 -10.99 -5.57
N GLU A 72 22.41 -12.24 -5.23
CA GLU A 72 22.02 -13.40 -6.03
C GLU A 72 20.51 -13.61 -5.95
N LEU A 73 19.94 -13.54 -4.74
CA LEU A 73 18.50 -13.61 -4.54
C LEU A 73 17.77 -12.42 -5.17
N ILE A 74 18.34 -11.22 -5.14
CA ILE A 74 17.75 -10.05 -5.83
C ILE A 74 17.64 -10.31 -7.32
N ASP A 75 18.70 -10.84 -7.94
CA ASP A 75 18.71 -11.15 -9.36
C ASP A 75 17.72 -12.27 -9.70
N GLN A 76 17.68 -13.32 -8.88
CA GLN A 76 16.77 -14.44 -9.07
C GLN A 76 15.31 -14.03 -8.90
N ASP A 77 14.95 -13.28 -7.84
CA ASP A 77 13.57 -12.81 -7.65
C ASP A 77 13.14 -11.86 -8.78
N ALA A 78 14.05 -11.02 -9.30
CA ALA A 78 13.77 -10.15 -10.43
C ALA A 78 13.49 -10.94 -11.72
N ARG A 79 14.28 -12.00 -11.99
CA ARG A 79 14.03 -12.94 -13.09
C ARG A 79 12.72 -13.68 -12.90
N ASP A 80 12.47 -14.22 -11.72
CA ASP A 80 11.24 -14.97 -11.39
C ASP A 80 10.00 -14.09 -11.60
N LEU A 81 10.02 -12.82 -11.20
CA LEU A 81 8.91 -11.89 -11.45
C LEU A 81 8.68 -11.64 -12.95
N TYR A 82 9.75 -11.55 -13.74
CA TYR A 82 9.67 -11.35 -15.19
C TYR A 82 9.14 -12.60 -15.90
N ASP A 83 9.70 -13.76 -15.56
CA ASP A 83 9.32 -15.07 -16.08
C ASP A 83 7.88 -15.45 -15.69
N ALA A 84 7.41 -15.00 -14.52
CA ALA A 84 6.05 -15.19 -14.05
C ALA A 84 5.02 -14.26 -14.69
N GLY A 85 5.42 -13.18 -15.36
CA GLY A 85 4.50 -12.21 -15.96
C GLY A 85 4.82 -11.97 -17.43
N VAL A 86 5.40 -10.80 -17.72
CA VAL A 86 5.60 -10.24 -19.07
C VAL A 86 6.23 -11.21 -20.07
N LYS A 87 7.10 -12.13 -19.64
CA LYS A 87 7.77 -13.09 -20.55
C LYS A 87 6.84 -14.18 -21.10
N ARG A 88 5.75 -14.48 -20.41
CA ARG A 88 4.86 -15.62 -20.71
C ARG A 88 3.45 -15.16 -21.06
N LYS A 89 2.68 -16.05 -21.69
CA LYS A 89 1.25 -15.81 -21.91
C LYS A 89 0.49 -16.05 -20.61
N GLY A 90 -0.11 -14.99 -20.08
CA GLY A 90 -0.82 -14.99 -18.80
C GLY A 90 0.12 -15.10 -17.60
N THR A 91 -0.36 -14.78 -16.41
CA THR A 91 0.50 -14.51 -15.25
C THR A 91 0.48 -15.66 -14.23
N ASP A 92 1.66 -16.04 -13.74
CA ASP A 92 1.83 -16.87 -12.54
C ASP A 92 1.68 -16.00 -11.29
N VAL A 93 0.42 -15.72 -10.96
CA VAL A 93 0.04 -14.90 -9.81
C VAL A 93 0.55 -15.47 -8.47
N PRO A 94 0.50 -16.79 -8.20
CA PRO A 94 1.09 -17.35 -6.98
C PRO A 94 2.55 -17.00 -6.77
N LYS A 95 3.38 -17.02 -7.84
CA LYS A 95 4.79 -16.62 -7.75
C LYS A 95 4.95 -15.14 -7.39
N TRP A 96 4.16 -14.25 -8.01
CA TRP A 96 4.12 -12.82 -7.65
C TRP A 96 3.72 -12.60 -6.19
N ILE A 97 2.67 -13.28 -5.71
CA ILE A 97 2.22 -13.19 -4.31
C ILE A 97 3.35 -13.62 -3.37
N SER A 98 3.96 -14.78 -3.58
CA SER A 98 5.01 -15.29 -2.67
C SER A 98 6.18 -14.29 -2.56
N ILE A 99 6.75 -13.85 -3.69
CA ILE A 99 7.88 -12.90 -3.69
C ILE A 99 7.48 -11.58 -3.01
N MET A 100 6.37 -10.96 -3.42
CA MET A 100 6.02 -9.61 -2.96
C MET A 100 5.49 -9.57 -1.52
N THR A 101 5.08 -10.70 -0.94
CA THR A 101 4.55 -10.75 0.44
C THR A 101 5.55 -11.29 1.46
N GLU A 102 6.52 -12.10 1.06
CA GLU A 102 7.46 -12.77 1.98
C GLU A 102 8.81 -12.06 2.10
N ARG A 103 9.30 -11.39 1.04
CA ARG A 103 10.59 -10.69 1.07
C ARG A 103 10.54 -9.38 1.85
N SER A 104 11.67 -8.98 2.43
CA SER A 104 11.77 -7.71 3.15
C SER A 104 11.55 -6.51 2.22
N VAL A 105 11.20 -5.36 2.78
CA VAL A 105 10.91 -4.14 2.00
C VAL A 105 12.19 -3.66 1.30
N CYS A 106 13.33 -3.63 2.02
CA CYS A 106 14.60 -3.18 1.45
C CYS A 106 15.12 -4.11 0.34
N HIS A 107 14.80 -5.41 0.41
CA HIS A 107 15.09 -6.39 -0.64
C HIS A 107 14.23 -6.12 -1.88
N LEU A 108 12.91 -6.01 -1.71
CA LEU A 108 11.97 -5.82 -2.83
C LEU A 108 12.21 -4.52 -3.59
N GLN A 109 12.64 -3.44 -2.92
CA GLN A 109 13.05 -2.21 -3.61
C GLN A 109 14.19 -2.47 -4.61
N LYS A 110 15.18 -3.28 -4.23
CA LYS A 110 16.30 -3.65 -5.12
C LYS A 110 15.86 -4.62 -6.22
N VAL A 111 14.97 -5.56 -5.89
CA VAL A 111 14.36 -6.46 -6.88
C VAL A 111 13.61 -5.66 -7.95
N PHE A 112 12.81 -4.67 -7.58
CA PHE A 112 12.07 -3.84 -8.55
C PHE A 112 12.98 -2.97 -9.41
N GLU A 113 14.12 -2.53 -8.89
CA GLU A 113 15.13 -1.85 -9.71
C GLU A 113 15.80 -2.83 -10.67
N ARG A 114 16.21 -4.01 -10.19
CA ARG A 114 16.82 -5.05 -11.02
C ARG A 114 15.86 -5.58 -12.09
N TYR A 115 14.58 -5.68 -11.80
CA TYR A 115 13.53 -6.11 -12.72
C TYR A 115 13.53 -5.32 -14.04
N LYS A 116 13.84 -4.02 -13.99
CA LYS A 116 13.92 -3.14 -15.17
C LYS A 116 15.03 -3.54 -16.16
N SER A 117 15.99 -4.37 -15.74
CA SER A 117 17.02 -4.91 -16.64
C SER A 117 16.55 -6.13 -17.45
N TYR A 118 15.43 -6.74 -17.06
CA TYR A 118 14.83 -7.89 -17.75
C TYR A 118 13.57 -7.51 -18.53
N SER A 119 12.72 -6.67 -17.93
CA SER A 119 11.45 -6.25 -18.49
C SER A 119 11.56 -4.93 -19.24
N PRO A 120 10.87 -4.76 -20.39
CA PRO A 120 10.75 -3.46 -21.05
C PRO A 120 9.83 -2.47 -20.32
N TYR A 121 9.12 -2.94 -19.29
CA TYR A 121 8.21 -2.14 -18.45
C TYR A 121 8.68 -2.19 -16.99
N ASP A 122 8.42 -1.13 -16.22
CA ASP A 122 8.63 -1.20 -14.77
C ASP A 122 7.58 -2.09 -14.08
N MET A 123 7.75 -2.34 -12.78
CA MET A 123 6.85 -3.23 -12.05
C MET A 123 5.39 -2.73 -12.05
N LEU A 124 5.15 -1.43 -11.97
CA LEU A 124 3.79 -0.88 -11.94
C LEU A 124 3.10 -1.01 -13.30
N GLU A 125 3.82 -0.76 -14.38
CA GLU A 125 3.33 -0.95 -15.76
C GLU A 125 3.10 -2.43 -16.09
N SER A 126 4.02 -3.30 -15.66
CA SER A 126 3.85 -4.76 -15.78
C SER A 126 2.59 -5.23 -15.06
N ILE A 127 2.32 -4.75 -13.83
CA ILE A 127 1.07 -5.08 -13.11
C ILE A 127 -0.16 -4.67 -13.92
N LYS A 128 -0.17 -3.45 -14.47
CA LYS A 128 -1.31 -2.96 -15.28
C LYS A 128 -1.52 -3.79 -16.55
N LYS A 129 -0.48 -4.42 -17.10
CA LYS A 129 -0.58 -5.25 -18.32
C LYS A 129 -1.02 -6.68 -18.01
N GLU A 130 -0.55 -7.23 -16.89
CA GLU A 130 -0.67 -8.64 -16.55
C GLU A 130 -1.96 -9.00 -15.81
N VAL A 131 -2.41 -8.15 -14.88
CA VAL A 131 -3.58 -8.42 -14.04
C VAL A 131 -4.62 -7.30 -14.14
N LYS A 132 -5.86 -7.59 -13.72
CA LYS A 132 -7.00 -6.65 -13.79
C LYS A 132 -7.83 -6.63 -12.51
N GLY A 133 -8.59 -5.54 -12.34
CA GLY A 133 -9.60 -5.41 -11.29
C GLY A 133 -9.01 -5.28 -9.89
N ASP A 134 -9.61 -5.94 -8.90
CA ASP A 134 -9.19 -5.81 -7.50
C ASP A 134 -7.75 -6.30 -7.26
N LEU A 135 -7.30 -7.31 -8.01
CA LEU A 135 -5.93 -7.83 -7.92
C LEU A 135 -4.90 -6.85 -8.46
N GLU A 136 -5.20 -6.20 -9.59
CA GLU A 136 -4.34 -5.13 -10.16
C GLU A 136 -4.19 -3.99 -9.17
N ASN A 137 -5.30 -3.49 -8.65
CA ASN A 137 -5.29 -2.45 -7.64
C ASN A 137 -4.46 -2.88 -6.42
N ALA A 138 -4.63 -4.12 -5.96
CA ALA A 138 -3.89 -4.62 -4.80
C ALA A 138 -2.37 -4.60 -5.00
N PHE A 139 -1.88 -5.13 -6.13
CA PHE A 139 -0.46 -5.12 -6.45
C PHE A 139 0.08 -3.71 -6.66
N LEU A 140 -0.67 -2.81 -7.32
CA LEU A 140 -0.26 -1.41 -7.48
C LEU A 140 -0.06 -0.71 -6.13
N ASN A 141 -1.02 -0.87 -5.22
CA ASN A 141 -0.91 -0.29 -3.87
C ASN A 141 0.28 -0.90 -3.10
N LEU A 142 0.46 -2.21 -3.17
CA LEU A 142 1.59 -2.91 -2.52
C LEU A 142 2.95 -2.42 -3.03
N VAL A 143 3.16 -2.38 -4.35
CA VAL A 143 4.43 -1.94 -4.94
C VAL A 143 4.71 -0.47 -4.63
N GLN A 144 3.71 0.41 -4.73
CA GLN A 144 3.86 1.82 -4.36
C GLN A 144 4.24 1.98 -2.88
N CYS A 145 3.63 1.21 -1.98
CA CYS A 145 3.96 1.21 -0.56
C CYS A 145 5.39 0.71 -0.28
N ILE A 146 5.87 -0.27 -1.05
CA ILE A 146 7.24 -0.78 -0.94
C ILE A 146 8.24 0.26 -1.48
N GLN A 147 7.96 0.89 -2.62
CA GLN A 147 8.88 1.83 -3.26
C GLN A 147 9.01 3.15 -2.50
N ASN A 148 7.88 3.82 -2.20
CA ASN A 148 7.87 5.07 -1.46
C ASN A 148 6.50 5.26 -0.78
N LYS A 149 6.42 4.82 0.48
CA LYS A 149 5.18 4.89 1.29
C LYS A 149 4.69 6.34 1.53
N PRO A 150 5.54 7.32 1.87
CA PRO A 150 5.09 8.71 1.96
C PRO A 150 4.48 9.24 0.66
N LEU A 151 5.12 8.97 -0.49
CA LEU A 151 4.61 9.37 -1.81
C LEU A 151 3.28 8.67 -2.14
N TYR A 152 3.14 7.38 -1.80
CA TYR A 152 1.88 6.67 -1.93
C TYR A 152 0.73 7.39 -1.19
N PHE A 153 0.95 7.82 0.05
CA PHE A 153 -0.06 8.58 0.79
C PHE A 153 -0.29 9.97 0.21
N ALA A 154 0.75 10.64 -0.27
CA ALA A 154 0.60 11.92 -0.96
C ALA A 154 -0.31 11.79 -2.19
N ASP A 155 -0.12 10.76 -3.01
CA ASP A 155 -0.96 10.47 -4.18
C ASP A 155 -2.41 10.15 -3.78
N ARG A 156 -2.60 9.36 -2.72
CA ARG A 156 -3.92 9.03 -2.18
C ARG A 156 -4.66 10.25 -1.64
N LEU A 157 -3.95 11.18 -0.99
CA LEU A 157 -4.49 12.44 -0.51
C LEU A 157 -4.88 13.34 -1.69
N TYR A 158 -4.01 13.46 -2.69
CA TYR A 158 -4.31 14.23 -3.90
C TYR A 158 -5.54 13.66 -4.62
N ASP A 159 -5.60 12.35 -4.83
CA ASP A 159 -6.76 11.67 -5.42
C ASP A 159 -8.06 11.85 -4.64
N SER A 160 -7.97 12.12 -3.34
CA SER A 160 -9.13 12.39 -2.49
C SER A 160 -9.70 13.80 -2.65
N MET A 161 -8.90 14.75 -3.15
CA MET A 161 -9.23 16.18 -3.23
C MET A 161 -9.17 16.77 -4.65
N LYS A 162 -8.60 16.08 -5.65
CA LYS A 162 -8.42 16.63 -7.01
C LYS A 162 -9.71 16.75 -7.84
N GLY A 163 -10.80 16.13 -7.39
CA GLY A 163 -12.03 15.93 -8.16
C GLY A 163 -13.19 16.80 -7.68
N LYS A 164 -14.40 16.53 -8.20
CA LYS A 164 -15.61 17.18 -7.70
C LYS A 164 -15.91 16.68 -6.29
N GLY A 165 -15.77 17.56 -5.31
CA GLY A 165 -15.95 17.25 -3.90
C GLY A 165 -14.85 16.33 -3.35
N THR A 166 -14.95 16.06 -2.06
CA THR A 166 -13.90 15.37 -1.30
C THR A 166 -14.25 13.92 -1.04
N ARG A 167 -13.28 13.02 -1.13
CA ARG A 167 -13.41 11.64 -0.63
C ARG A 167 -13.06 11.59 0.85
N ASP A 168 -13.90 12.18 1.69
CA ASP A 168 -13.62 12.43 3.13
C ASP A 168 -13.14 11.19 3.89
N LYS A 169 -13.73 10.01 3.61
CA LYS A 169 -13.31 8.75 4.27
C LYS A 169 -11.84 8.41 4.03
N VAL A 170 -11.29 8.75 2.86
CA VAL A 170 -9.87 8.53 2.53
C VAL A 170 -9.01 9.62 3.17
N LEU A 171 -9.42 10.88 3.02
CA LEU A 171 -8.72 12.04 3.56
C LEU A 171 -8.57 11.92 5.09
N ILE A 172 -9.69 11.81 5.80
CA ILE A 172 -9.73 11.71 7.28
C ILE A 172 -8.87 10.55 7.76
N ARG A 173 -9.03 9.38 7.14
CA ARG A 173 -8.30 8.18 7.58
C ARG A 173 -6.79 8.38 7.49
N ILE A 174 -6.28 8.93 6.38
CA ILE A 174 -4.84 9.17 6.20
C ILE A 174 -4.37 10.27 7.15
N MET A 175 -5.11 11.37 7.27
CA MET A 175 -4.74 12.47 8.18
C MET A 175 -4.64 12.02 9.63
N VAL A 176 -5.54 11.14 10.07
CA VAL A 176 -5.52 10.58 11.44
C VAL A 176 -4.46 9.48 11.60
N SER A 177 -4.34 8.54 10.66
CA SER A 177 -3.44 7.39 10.85
C SER A 177 -1.96 7.72 10.63
N ARG A 178 -1.65 8.82 9.92
CA ARG A 178 -0.28 9.18 9.54
C ARG A 178 0.27 10.41 10.24
N SER A 179 -0.57 11.18 10.97
CA SER A 179 -0.19 12.42 11.66
C SER A 179 1.05 12.24 12.53
N GLU A 180 1.11 11.16 13.29
CA GLU A 180 2.20 10.85 14.24
C GLU A 180 3.22 9.82 13.69
N VAL A 181 3.13 9.46 12.41
CA VAL A 181 4.00 8.42 11.82
C VAL A 181 4.98 9.01 10.81
N ASP A 182 4.47 9.61 9.74
CA ASP A 182 5.30 10.12 8.64
C ASP A 182 4.69 11.32 7.91
N MET A 183 3.77 12.06 8.56
CA MET A 183 3.10 13.23 7.99
C MET A 183 4.07 14.25 7.38
N LEU A 184 5.21 14.53 8.03
CA LEU A 184 6.22 15.46 7.51
C LEU A 184 6.83 14.96 6.18
N LYS A 185 7.04 13.66 6.03
CA LYS A 185 7.54 13.07 4.77
C LYS A 185 6.45 13.08 3.70
N ILE A 186 5.20 12.80 4.07
CA ILE A 186 4.05 12.86 3.16
C ILE A 186 3.91 14.28 2.60
N ARG A 187 3.96 15.29 3.45
CA ARG A 187 3.93 16.72 3.06
C ARG A 187 5.02 17.08 2.09
N SER A 188 6.26 16.67 2.38
CA SER A 188 7.41 16.90 1.51
C SER A 188 7.23 16.29 0.11
N GLU A 189 6.84 15.01 0.03
CA GLU A 189 6.57 14.34 -1.25
C GLU A 189 5.37 14.94 -1.99
N PHE A 190 4.32 15.34 -1.25
CA PHE A 190 3.14 15.99 -1.81
C PHE A 190 3.52 17.32 -2.48
N LYS A 191 4.22 18.21 -1.76
CA LYS A 191 4.64 19.51 -2.29
C LYS A 191 5.59 19.34 -3.47
N LYS A 192 6.55 18.41 -3.37
CA LYS A 192 7.50 18.10 -4.44
C LYS A 192 6.80 17.67 -5.73
N LYS A 193 5.74 16.86 -5.63
CA LYS A 193 5.03 16.31 -6.80
C LYS A 193 3.94 17.23 -7.36
N TYR A 194 3.18 17.90 -6.49
CA TYR A 194 1.98 18.66 -6.88
C TYR A 194 2.18 20.18 -6.86
N GLY A 195 3.34 20.68 -6.44
CA GLY A 195 3.74 22.09 -6.50
C GLY A 195 3.09 23.01 -5.45
N LYS A 196 1.94 22.62 -4.88
CA LYS A 196 1.34 23.26 -3.70
C LYS A 196 1.39 22.30 -2.51
N SER A 197 1.41 22.85 -1.30
CA SER A 197 1.44 22.06 -0.07
C SER A 197 0.16 21.25 0.09
N LEU A 198 0.25 20.18 0.89
CA LEU A 198 -0.92 19.43 1.32
C LEU A 198 -1.90 20.34 2.07
N TYR A 199 -1.37 21.24 2.90
CA TYR A 199 -2.12 22.23 3.66
C TYR A 199 -3.01 23.09 2.74
N TYR A 200 -2.46 23.59 1.64
CA TYR A 200 -3.21 24.35 0.64
C TYR A 200 -4.39 23.56 0.06
N TYR A 201 -4.18 22.30 -0.33
CA TYR A 201 -5.26 21.47 -0.89
C TYR A 201 -6.38 21.24 0.13
N ILE A 202 -6.04 20.96 1.40
CA ILE A 202 -7.02 20.81 2.47
C ILE A 202 -7.84 22.10 2.66
N GLN A 203 -7.20 23.27 2.63
CA GLN A 203 -7.88 24.57 2.73
C GLN A 203 -8.86 24.82 1.58
N GLN A 204 -8.50 24.41 0.36
CA GLN A 204 -9.39 24.61 -0.80
C GLN A 204 -10.60 23.69 -0.73
N ASP A 205 -10.39 22.42 -0.37
CA ASP A 205 -11.38 21.36 -0.55
C ASP A 205 -12.31 21.16 0.67
N THR A 206 -11.91 21.63 1.86
CA THR A 206 -12.70 21.50 3.09
C THR A 206 -13.03 22.88 3.68
N LYS A 207 -14.00 22.97 4.62
CA LYS A 207 -14.44 24.21 5.29
C LYS A 207 -14.77 24.00 6.77
N GLY A 208 -14.91 25.11 7.51
CA GLY A 208 -15.38 25.11 8.91
C GLY A 208 -14.40 24.46 9.88
N ASP A 209 -14.93 23.97 11.00
CA ASP A 209 -14.10 23.34 12.04
C ASP A 209 -13.50 21.99 11.60
N TYR A 210 -14.16 21.31 10.66
CA TYR A 210 -13.61 20.15 9.99
C TYR A 210 -12.27 20.46 9.29
N GLN A 211 -12.22 21.55 8.51
CA GLN A 211 -10.96 22.02 7.90
C GLN A 211 -9.91 22.31 8.97
N LYS A 212 -10.26 23.06 10.03
CA LYS A 212 -9.31 23.40 11.10
C LYS A 212 -8.68 22.15 11.72
N ALA A 213 -9.49 21.13 12.02
CA ALA A 213 -9.01 19.86 12.56
C ALA A 213 -8.02 19.17 11.62
N LEU A 214 -8.32 19.08 10.33
CA LEU A 214 -7.40 18.49 9.34
C LEU A 214 -6.10 19.29 9.20
N LEU A 215 -6.18 20.63 9.24
CA LEU A 215 -5.01 21.49 9.17
C LEU A 215 -4.12 21.37 10.41
N TYR A 216 -4.70 21.16 11.60
CA TYR A 216 -3.94 20.83 12.80
C TYR A 216 -3.23 19.47 12.66
N LEU A 217 -3.92 18.45 12.16
CA LEU A 217 -3.30 17.14 11.88
C LEU A 217 -2.20 17.22 10.81
N CYS A 218 -2.31 18.15 9.86
CA CYS A 218 -1.27 18.43 8.87
C CYS A 218 -0.02 19.05 9.50
N GLY A 219 -0.17 19.82 10.58
CA GLY A 219 0.94 20.41 11.33
C GLY A 219 1.58 21.63 10.66
N GLY A 220 0.83 22.37 9.83
CA GLY A 220 1.27 23.63 9.20
C GLY A 220 1.53 23.54 7.69
N ASP A 221 1.88 24.69 7.11
CA ASP A 221 2.21 24.84 5.69
C ASP A 221 3.71 24.55 5.44
N ASP A 222 4.05 24.25 4.18
CA ASP A 222 5.39 23.87 3.72
C ASP A 222 6.06 24.97 2.90
#